data_AF-A0A2E8UMX5-F1
#
_entry.id   AF-A0A2E8UMX5-F1
#
_cell.length_a   1.000
_cell.length_b   1.000
_cell.length_c   1.000
_cell.angle_alpha   90.00
_cell.angle_beta   90.00
_cell.angle_gamma   90.00
#
_symmetry.space_group_name_H-M   'P 1'
#
loop_
_entity.id
_entity.type
_entity.pdbx_description
1 polymer ?
#
loop_
_entity_poly.entity_id
_entity_poly.type
_entity_poly.pdbx_seq_one_letter_code
_entity_poly.pdbx_strand_id
1 'polypeptide(L)'
;MNKPQIFLLASLLLLVACATGPDTHYQREGINLPMAEVRNAWLEELDRANPDLHDILLTALFHSRQLGTEIFILKRRVGEGKNSHLVYGVSRIRGGSDNLMSVNYATREFLFDHFTPEDGPTLEEVRDHMFTRERIRSIKRDLGIFGIK
;
A
#
# COMPACT_ATOMS: atom_id res chain seq x y z
N MET A 1 -48.05 -35.99 34.44
CA MET A 1 -47.50 -34.68 34.86
C MET A 1 -46.39 -34.26 33.90
N ASN A 2 -46.69 -33.20 33.15
CA ASN A 2 -45.88 -32.18 32.47
C ASN A 2 -44.41 -32.43 32.06
N LYS A 3 -44.16 -32.20 30.75
CA LYS A 3 -42.87 -31.81 30.13
C LYS A 3 -42.26 -30.56 30.81
N PRO A 4 -40.96 -30.28 30.60
CA PRO A 4 -40.60 -29.41 29.48
C PRO A 4 -39.45 -29.92 28.61
N GLN A 5 -39.61 -29.70 27.31
CA GLN A 5 -38.56 -29.71 26.30
C GLN A 5 -37.72 -28.44 26.48
N ILE A 6 -36.39 -28.56 26.47
CA ILE A 6 -35.49 -27.42 26.24
C ILE A 6 -34.74 -27.69 24.94
N PHE A 7 -35.23 -27.05 23.89
CA PHE A 7 -34.49 -26.79 22.66
C PHE A 7 -33.28 -25.91 23.00
N LEU A 8 -32.08 -26.35 22.63
CA LEU A 8 -30.93 -25.46 22.47
C LEU A 8 -30.52 -25.51 20.99
N LEU A 9 -31.26 -24.75 20.19
CA LEU A 9 -30.75 -24.19 18.93
C LEU A 9 -29.60 -23.25 19.30
N ALA A 10 -28.36 -23.75 19.28
CA ALA A 10 -27.21 -22.88 19.13
C ALA A 10 -27.08 -22.56 17.64
N SER A 11 -27.86 -21.56 17.22
CA SER A 11 -27.71 -20.87 15.95
C SER A 11 -26.25 -20.39 15.84
N LEU A 12 -25.43 -21.15 15.12
CA LEU A 12 -24.10 -20.73 14.73
C LEU A 12 -24.29 -19.59 13.72
N LEU A 13 -24.39 -18.38 14.26
CA LEU A 13 -24.31 -17.13 13.53
C LEU A 13 -22.98 -17.14 12.78
N LEU A 14 -23.04 -17.52 11.51
CA LEU A 14 -22.05 -17.16 10.50
C LEU A 14 -22.00 -15.64 10.48
N LEU A 15 -21.08 -15.08 11.27
CA LEU A 15 -20.51 -13.77 11.03
C LEU A 15 -19.85 -13.88 9.65
N VAL A 16 -20.63 -13.58 8.61
CA VAL A 16 -20.09 -13.01 7.39
C VAL A 16 -19.56 -11.65 7.83
N ALA A 17 -18.37 -11.64 8.43
CA ALA A 17 -17.51 -10.50 8.32
C ALA A 17 -17.35 -10.33 6.81
N CYS A 18 -18.03 -9.33 6.24
CA CYS A 18 -17.61 -8.75 4.98
C CYS A 18 -16.17 -8.30 5.23
N ALA A 19 -15.21 -9.20 5.03
CA ALA A 19 -13.85 -8.84 4.79
C ALA A 19 -13.93 -8.00 3.53
N THR A 20 -13.96 -6.68 3.70
CA THR A 20 -13.68 -5.75 2.62
C THR A 20 -12.28 -6.12 2.16
N GLY A 21 -12.23 -7.00 1.16
CA GLY A 21 -11.00 -7.35 0.49
C GLY A 21 -10.34 -6.06 -0.01
N PRO A 22 -9.02 -6.03 -0.14
CA PRO A 22 -8.33 -4.82 -0.52
C PRO A 22 -8.91 -4.23 -1.80
N ASP A 23 -9.03 -2.90 -1.83
CA ASP A 23 -9.49 -2.17 -3.00
C ASP A 23 -8.71 -2.64 -4.23
N THR A 24 -9.43 -3.25 -5.16
CA THR A 24 -8.84 -3.79 -6.38
C THR A 24 -8.63 -2.70 -7.41
N HIS A 25 -9.38 -1.61 -7.29
CA HIS A 25 -9.41 -0.49 -8.23
C HIS A 25 -9.56 0.83 -7.51
N TYR A 26 -8.88 1.86 -8.03
CA TYR A 26 -9.17 3.26 -7.74
C TYR A 26 -10.12 3.81 -8.79
N GLN A 27 -11.21 4.43 -8.36
CA GLN A 27 -12.23 5.01 -9.24
C GLN A 27 -12.48 6.46 -8.90
N ARG A 28 -12.34 7.33 -9.90
CA ARG A 28 -12.63 8.76 -9.80
C ARG A 28 -13.03 9.31 -11.16
N GLU A 29 -14.09 10.10 -11.24
CA GLU A 29 -14.49 10.81 -12.47
C GLU A 29 -14.60 9.90 -13.72
N GLY A 30 -15.06 8.66 -13.54
CA GLY A 30 -15.19 7.67 -14.64
C GLY A 30 -13.88 7.00 -15.05
N ILE A 31 -12.74 7.38 -14.46
CA ILE A 31 -11.45 6.73 -14.65
C ILE A 31 -11.30 5.60 -13.64
N ASN A 32 -10.90 4.43 -14.13
CA ASN A 32 -10.71 3.22 -13.35
C ASN A 32 -9.24 2.78 -13.46
N LEU A 33 -8.50 2.78 -12.36
CA LEU A 33 -7.11 2.35 -12.28
C LEU A 33 -6.99 1.07 -11.44
N PRO A 34 -6.49 -0.04 -11.98
CA PRO A 34 -6.21 -1.23 -11.17
C PRO A 34 -5.15 -0.92 -10.11
N MET A 35 -5.43 -1.20 -8.83
CA MET A 35 -4.48 -0.91 -7.75
C MET A 35 -3.19 -1.73 -7.86
N ALA A 36 -3.21 -2.86 -8.59
CA ALA A 36 -1.99 -3.61 -8.90
C ALA A 36 -1.04 -2.81 -9.81
N GLU A 37 -1.57 -2.12 -10.82
CA GLU A 37 -0.78 -1.26 -11.70
C GLU A 37 -0.24 -0.05 -10.95
N VAL A 38 -1.05 0.56 -10.09
CA VAL A 38 -0.62 1.68 -9.22
C VAL A 38 0.54 1.26 -8.32
N ARG A 39 0.45 0.10 -7.66
CA ARG A 39 1.53 -0.41 -6.81
C ARG A 39 2.80 -0.73 -7.59
N ASN A 40 2.68 -1.33 -8.77
CA ASN A 40 3.84 -1.61 -9.62
C ASN A 40 4.51 -0.32 -10.09
N ALA A 41 3.73 0.65 -10.59
CA ALA A 41 4.26 1.96 -10.99
C ALA A 41 4.94 2.67 -9.82
N TRP A 42 4.37 2.57 -8.61
CA TRP A 42 4.97 3.14 -7.41
C TRP A 42 6.29 2.46 -7.04
N LEU A 43 6.37 1.13 -7.09
CA LEU A 43 7.64 0.41 -6.88
C LEU A 43 8.70 0.81 -7.91
N GLU A 44 8.34 0.96 -9.19
CA GLU A 44 9.25 1.39 -10.25
C GLU A 44 9.70 2.85 -10.11
N GLU A 45 8.85 3.74 -9.59
CA GLU A 45 9.23 5.11 -9.28
C GLU A 45 10.10 5.19 -8.02
N LEU A 46 9.82 4.34 -7.02
CA LEU A 46 10.62 4.23 -5.81
C LEU A 46 12.02 3.71 -6.10
N ASP A 47 12.19 2.68 -6.94
CA ASP A 47 13.49 2.18 -7.37
C ASP A 47 14.37 3.28 -8.00
N ARG A 48 13.75 4.14 -8.83
CA ARG A 48 14.43 5.27 -9.45
C ARG A 48 14.80 6.39 -8.46
N ALA A 49 13.95 6.65 -7.47
CA ALA A 49 14.13 7.73 -6.52
C ALA A 49 15.03 7.35 -5.32
N ASN A 50 14.88 6.11 -4.83
CA ASN A 50 15.49 5.60 -3.62
C ASN A 50 15.61 4.06 -3.69
N PRO A 51 16.63 3.54 -4.39
CA PRO A 51 16.81 2.10 -4.59
C PRO A 51 17.02 1.34 -3.27
N ASP A 52 17.65 1.96 -2.27
CA ASP A 52 17.86 1.34 -0.95
C ASP A 52 16.53 1.06 -0.25
N LEU A 53 15.60 2.03 -0.27
CA LEU A 53 14.28 1.82 0.31
C LEU A 53 13.44 0.83 -0.50
N HIS A 54 13.56 0.85 -1.83
CA HIS A 54 12.89 -0.12 -2.70
C HIS A 54 13.28 -1.56 -2.34
N ASP A 55 14.57 -1.86 -2.18
CA ASP A 55 15.05 -3.20 -1.85
C ASP A 55 14.61 -3.65 -0.44
N ILE A 56 14.62 -2.73 0.52
CA ILE A 56 14.11 -2.98 1.87
C ILE A 56 12.60 -3.23 1.86
N LEU A 57 11.85 -2.53 1.02
CA LEU A 57 10.41 -2.74 0.86
C LEU A 57 10.08 -4.11 0.27
N LEU A 58 10.81 -4.55 -0.75
CA LEU A 58 10.68 -5.91 -1.30
C LEU A 58 11.00 -6.98 -0.25
N THR A 59 12.06 -6.74 0.54
CA THR A 59 12.44 -7.62 1.65
C THR A 59 11.33 -7.68 2.71
N ALA A 60 10.77 -6.54 3.10
CA ALA A 60 9.66 -6.46 4.05
C ALA A 60 8.40 -7.21 3.55
N LEU A 61 8.05 -7.06 2.27
CA LEU A 61 6.94 -7.80 1.63
C LEU A 61 7.19 -9.31 1.64
N PHE A 62 8.42 -9.74 1.35
CA PHE A 62 8.81 -11.15 1.41
C PHE A 62 8.68 -11.71 2.83
N HIS A 63 9.19 -11.01 3.84
CA HIS A 63 9.04 -11.41 5.24
C HIS A 63 7.57 -11.45 5.66
N SER A 64 6.78 -10.45 5.27
CA SER A 64 5.35 -10.38 5.58
C SER A 64 4.61 -11.58 5.00
N ARG A 65 4.92 -11.96 3.75
CA ARG A 65 4.37 -13.16 3.11
C ARG A 65 4.75 -14.45 3.84
N GLN A 66 6.02 -14.61 4.22
CA GLN A 66 6.50 -15.82 4.88
C GLN A 66 5.91 -16.00 6.29
N LEU A 67 5.75 -14.90 7.02
CA LEU A 67 5.34 -14.91 8.42
C LEU A 67 3.84 -14.70 8.60
N GLY A 68 3.12 -14.27 7.56
CA GLY A 68 1.70 -13.97 7.62
C GLY A 68 1.36 -12.80 8.56
N THR A 69 2.27 -11.84 8.69
CA THR A 69 2.14 -10.72 9.64
C THR A 69 2.59 -9.41 9.04
N GLU A 70 2.20 -8.31 9.66
CA GLU A 70 2.68 -6.97 9.31
C GLU A 70 4.18 -6.84 9.60
N ILE A 71 4.90 -6.21 8.69
CA ILE A 71 6.32 -5.94 8.82
C ILE A 71 6.55 -4.44 8.71
N PHE A 72 7.35 -3.92 9.64
CA PHE A 72 7.69 -2.51 9.73
C PHE A 72 9.00 -2.24 9.01
N ILE A 73 9.10 -1.07 8.39
CA ILE A 73 10.33 -0.52 7.85
C ILE A 73 10.71 0.65 8.74
N LEU A 74 11.95 0.60 9.23
CA LEU A 74 12.52 1.63 10.08
C LEU A 74 13.49 2.48 9.27
N LYS A 75 13.55 3.78 9.60
CA LYS A 75 14.45 4.76 9.01
C LYS A 75 15.25 5.43 10.12
N ARG A 76 16.56 5.53 9.91
CA ARG A 76 17.46 6.29 10.78
C ARG A 76 18.43 7.13 9.95
N ARG A 77 18.81 8.30 10.47
CA ARG A 77 19.90 9.09 9.90
C ARG A 77 21.21 8.68 10.56
N VAL A 78 22.21 8.35 9.75
CA VAL A 78 23.55 7.96 10.20
C VAL A 78 24.57 8.97 9.68
N GLY A 79 25.61 9.24 10.47
CA GLY A 79 26.63 10.24 10.16
C GLY A 79 26.26 11.65 10.63
N GLU A 80 27.14 12.61 10.36
CA GLU A 80 27.01 13.99 10.83
C GLU A 80 27.24 15.00 9.69
N GLY A 81 26.52 16.12 9.76
CA GLY A 81 26.63 17.22 8.81
C GLY A 81 26.42 16.78 7.36
N LYS A 82 27.36 17.15 6.48
CA LYS A 82 27.31 16.88 5.04
C LYS A 82 27.42 15.39 4.67
N ASN A 83 27.88 14.53 5.59
CA ASN A 83 28.01 13.09 5.37
C ASN A 83 26.81 12.30 5.91
N SER A 84 25.78 13.00 6.42
CA SER A 84 24.59 12.33 6.93
C SER A 84 23.79 11.71 5.78
N HIS A 85 23.32 10.49 5.98
CA HIS A 85 22.49 9.77 5.02
C HIS A 85 21.45 8.91 5.75
N LEU A 86 20.40 8.53 5.04
CA LEU A 86 19.35 7.67 5.57
C LEU A 86 19.75 6.20 5.41
N VAL A 87 19.40 5.40 6.41
CA VAL A 87 19.54 3.95 6.38
C VAL A 87 18.21 3.33 6.77
N TYR A 88 17.80 2.33 5.99
CA TYR A 88 16.53 1.64 6.14
C TYR A 88 16.75 0.21 6.65
N GLY A 89 15.75 -0.33 7.34
CA GLY A 89 15.81 -1.70 7.85
C GLY A 89 14.44 -2.30 8.11
N VAL A 90 14.38 -3.63 8.06
CA VAL A 90 13.15 -4.40 8.34
C VAL A 90 13.05 -4.71 9.83
N SER A 91 11.85 -4.57 10.40
CA SER A 91 11.55 -4.90 11.80
C SER A 91 10.20 -5.59 11.95
N ARG A 92 10.12 -6.51 12.92
CA ARG A 92 8.85 -7.13 13.34
C ARG A 92 8.13 -6.32 14.43
N ILE A 93 8.78 -5.29 14.95
CA ILE A 93 8.27 -4.43 16.02
C ILE A 93 8.25 -3.00 15.50
N ARG A 94 7.14 -2.29 15.74
CA ARG A 94 7.00 -0.87 15.38
C ARG A 94 8.08 -0.04 16.09
N GLY A 95 8.83 0.76 15.34
CA GLY A 95 10.02 1.48 15.84
C GLY A 95 9.76 2.87 16.45
N GLY A 96 8.52 3.24 16.77
CA GLY A 96 8.20 4.57 17.31
C GLY A 96 8.57 5.69 16.33
N SER A 97 9.45 6.61 16.73
CA SER A 97 9.95 7.71 15.89
C SER A 97 10.71 7.24 14.65
N ASP A 98 11.30 6.06 14.71
CA ASP A 98 12.07 5.50 13.61
C ASP A 98 11.17 4.77 12.61
N ASN A 99 9.88 4.63 12.90
CA ASN A 99 8.95 3.91 12.04
C ASN A 99 8.68 4.72 10.76
N LEU A 100 9.15 4.23 9.62
CA LEU A 100 8.92 4.87 8.32
C LEU A 100 7.54 4.50 7.78
N MET A 101 7.30 3.19 7.68
CA MET A 101 6.08 2.63 7.14
C MET A 101 5.93 1.15 7.54
N SER A 102 4.78 0.55 7.26
CA SER A 102 4.59 -0.89 7.37
C SER A 102 3.91 -1.47 6.13
N VAL A 103 4.10 -2.79 5.96
CA VAL A 103 3.49 -3.56 4.89
C VAL A 103 2.84 -4.82 5.43
N ASN A 104 1.70 -5.17 4.84
CA ASN A 104 1.05 -6.45 5.09
C ASN A 104 0.72 -7.11 3.74
N TYR A 105 1.40 -8.23 3.45
CA TYR A 105 1.24 -8.93 2.19
C TYR A 105 -0.17 -9.50 1.99
N ALA A 106 -0.81 -9.98 3.06
CA ALA A 106 -2.14 -10.59 2.99
C ALA A 106 -3.22 -9.54 2.65
N THR A 107 -3.12 -8.36 3.26
CA THR A 107 -4.07 -7.26 3.01
C THR A 107 -3.64 -6.37 1.85
N ARG A 108 -2.40 -6.48 1.35
CA ARG A 108 -1.82 -5.60 0.31
C ARG A 108 -1.79 -4.12 0.70
N GLU A 109 -1.78 -3.85 2.00
CA GLU A 109 -1.75 -2.50 2.55
C GLU A 109 -0.32 -2.02 2.77
N PHE A 110 -0.13 -0.73 2.51
CA PHE A 110 1.09 0.03 2.78
C PHE A 110 0.68 1.20 3.66
N LEU A 111 1.15 1.22 4.90
CA LEU A 111 0.82 2.27 5.87
C LEU A 111 2.04 3.17 6.06
N PHE A 112 1.92 4.41 5.59
CA PHE A 112 2.97 5.42 5.69
C PHE A 112 2.87 6.11 7.07
N ASP A 113 3.98 6.20 7.79
CA ASP A 113 4.08 6.86 9.11
C ASP A 113 4.98 8.10 8.97
N HIS A 114 6.27 8.01 9.30
CA HIS A 114 7.22 9.12 9.16
C HIS A 114 7.88 9.20 7.76
N PHE A 115 7.08 8.97 6.71
CA PHE A 115 7.51 9.05 5.31
C PHE A 115 7.61 10.50 4.87
N THR A 116 8.71 10.84 4.19
CA THR A 116 9.06 12.21 3.80
C THR A 116 9.49 12.26 2.34
N PRO A 117 9.56 13.46 1.71
CA PRO A 117 9.99 13.58 0.33
C PRO A 117 11.42 13.05 0.05
N GLU A 118 12.30 13.00 1.05
CA GLU A 118 13.63 12.39 0.93
C GLU A 118 13.56 10.87 0.69
N ASP A 119 12.45 10.22 1.04
CA ASP A 119 12.27 8.78 0.91
C ASP A 119 11.81 8.37 -0.50
N GLY A 120 11.22 9.29 -1.27
CA GLY A 120 10.67 9.03 -2.60
C GLY A 120 9.20 9.44 -2.71
N PRO A 121 8.54 9.08 -3.82
CA PRO A 121 7.11 9.34 -3.98
C PRO A 121 6.28 8.37 -3.14
N THR A 122 5.13 8.83 -2.67
CA THR A 122 4.11 8.02 -2.02
C THR A 122 3.24 7.27 -3.04
N LEU A 123 2.52 6.25 -2.58
CA LEU A 123 1.56 5.53 -3.42
C LEU A 123 0.44 6.47 -3.92
N GLU A 124 0.05 7.46 -3.12
CA GLU A 124 -0.97 8.44 -3.46
C GLU A 124 -0.50 9.38 -4.59
N GLU A 125 0.72 9.92 -4.50
CA GLU A 125 1.27 10.79 -5.54
C GLU A 125 1.34 10.07 -6.90
N VAL A 126 1.80 8.81 -6.92
CA VAL A 126 1.87 8.00 -8.15
C VAL A 126 0.47 7.71 -8.70
N ARG A 127 -0.49 7.38 -7.84
CA ARG A 127 -1.89 7.17 -8.23
C ARG A 127 -2.47 8.43 -8.86
N ASP A 128 -2.21 9.61 -8.28
CA ASP A 128 -2.73 10.89 -8.77
C ASP A 128 -2.07 11.30 -10.10
N HIS A 129 -0.78 11.01 -10.27
CA HIS A 129 -0.10 11.15 -11.56
C HIS A 129 -0.71 10.25 -12.64
N MET A 130 -0.95 8.97 -12.32
CA MET A 130 -1.59 8.04 -13.25
C MET A 130 -3.01 8.49 -13.61
N PHE A 131 -3.80 8.93 -12.63
CA PHE A 131 -5.14 9.48 -12.85
C PHE A 131 -5.09 10.69 -13.78
N THR A 132 -4.20 11.65 -13.51
CA THR A 132 -4.05 12.86 -14.33
C THR A 132 -3.66 12.51 -15.77
N ARG A 133 -2.79 11.52 -15.97
CA ARG A 133 -2.39 11.04 -17.29
C ARG A 133 -3.58 10.48 -18.08
N GLU A 134 -4.39 9.61 -17.46
CA GLU A 134 -5.57 9.04 -18.10
C GLU A 134 -6.64 10.10 -18.38
N ARG A 135 -6.81 11.06 -17.46
CA ARG A 135 -7.73 12.18 -17.65
C ARG A 135 -7.35 13.03 -18.85
N ILE A 136 -6.08 13.42 -18.95
CA ILE A 136 -5.55 14.16 -20.09
C ILE A 136 -5.73 13.35 -21.38
N ARG A 137 -5.50 12.04 -21.34
CA ARG A 137 -5.71 11.16 -22.50
C ARG A 137 -7.16 11.15 -22.96
N SER A 138 -8.12 11.07 -22.03
CA SER A 138 -9.55 11.15 -22.35
C SER A 138 -9.90 12.48 -23.02
N ILE A 139 -9.48 13.60 -22.42
CA ILE A 139 -9.74 14.94 -22.97
C ILE A 139 -9.13 15.06 -24.39
N LYS A 140 -7.90 14.57 -24.59
CA LYS A 140 -7.27 14.62 -25.92
C LYS A 140 -7.99 13.77 -26.97
N ARG A 141 -8.55 12.61 -26.57
CA ARG A 141 -9.39 11.79 -27.45
C ARG A 141 -10.67 12.52 -27.83
N ASP A 142 -11.34 13.11 -26.84
CA ASP A 142 -12.60 13.85 -27.05
C ASP A 142 -12.41 15.07 -27.96
N LEU A 143 -11.27 15.75 -27.84
CA LEU A 143 -10.91 16.85 -28.72
C LEU A 143 -10.63 16.42 -30.16
N GLY A 144 -10.25 15.16 -30.41
CA GLY A 144 -10.02 14.61 -31.76
C GLY A 144 -8.83 15.20 -32.55
N ILE A 145 -8.14 16.22 -32.02
CA ILE A 145 -7.07 16.96 -32.73
C ILE A 145 -5.66 16.38 -32.51
N PHE A 146 -5.51 15.36 -31.65
CA PHE A 146 -4.20 14.81 -31.26
C PHE A 146 -3.88 13.43 -31.84
N GLY A 147 -4.74 12.87 -32.70
CA GLY A 147 -4.52 11.54 -33.31
C GLY A 147 -4.50 10.38 -32.30
N ILE A 148 -4.96 10.60 -31.07
CA ILE A 148 -5.09 9.57 -30.03
C ILE A 148 -6.37 8.78 -30.29
N LYS A 149 -6.22 7.47 -30.49
CA LYS A 149 -7.34 6.52 -30.57
C LYS A 149 -7.82 6.12 -29.16
#